data_AF-A0A1E7DSD2-F1
#
_entry.id   AF-A0A1E7DSD2-F1
#
_cell.length_a   1.000
_cell.length_b   1.000
_cell.length_c   1.000
_cell.angle_alpha   90.00
_cell.angle_beta   90.00
_cell.angle_gamma   90.00
#
_symmetry.space_group_name_H-M   'P 1'
#
loop_
_entity.id
_entity.type
_entity.pdbx_description
1 polymer ?
#
loop_
_entity_poly.entity_id
_entity_poly.type
_entity_poly.pdbx_seq_one_letter_code
_entity_poly.pdbx_strand_id
1 'polypeptide(L)'
;MNTILEDFLGLKEILNVFNGIEKKYNWLLTDLDWCYPEHHFDYFEDFRIFSGSDNCLNSYWITGENLTKLANDNEVYFIWGVFSAFEKNQTIDLDEIKEEPYADGNPNFWCENPEIQHPKAIVELVFWDSSLILLLSKDNTLSVNFRNTFEGWKDLSSFNRS
;
A
#
# COMPACT_ATOMS: atom_id res chain seq x y z
N MET A 1 -8.67 -13.94 0.35
CA MET A 1 -8.80 -13.86 -1.13
C MET A 1 -8.28 -12.51 -1.53
N ASN A 2 -7.21 -12.51 -2.32
CA ASN A 2 -6.53 -11.30 -2.77
C ASN A 2 -7.28 -10.71 -3.95
N THR A 3 -7.35 -9.39 -4.00
CA THR A 3 -8.20 -8.68 -4.95
C THR A 3 -7.33 -7.92 -5.93
N ILE A 4 -7.73 -7.92 -7.20
CA ILE A 4 -7.26 -6.98 -8.23
C ILE A 4 -8.44 -6.13 -8.70
N LEU A 5 -8.19 -4.85 -8.89
CA LEU A 5 -9.13 -3.91 -9.48
C LEU A 5 -8.42 -3.14 -10.61
N GLU A 6 -9.01 -3.16 -11.80
CA GLU A 6 -8.52 -2.43 -12.97
C GLU A 6 -9.18 -1.03 -12.98
N ASP A 7 -8.73 -0.15 -12.09
CA ASP A 7 -9.27 1.21 -11.94
C ASP A 7 -8.21 2.16 -11.37
N PHE A 8 -8.37 3.46 -11.64
CA PHE A 8 -7.57 4.51 -11.02
C PHE A 8 -8.32 5.09 -9.83
N LEU A 9 -7.86 4.76 -8.62
CA LEU A 9 -8.44 5.24 -7.37
C LEU A 9 -7.43 6.06 -6.56
N GLY A 10 -7.86 7.22 -6.08
CA GLY A 10 -7.08 7.98 -5.11
C GLY A 10 -7.01 7.27 -3.76
N LEU A 11 -5.92 7.47 -3.01
CA LEU A 11 -5.76 6.90 -1.67
C LEU A 11 -6.95 7.26 -0.77
N LYS A 12 -7.48 8.48 -0.88
CA LYS A 12 -8.68 8.93 -0.14
C LYS A 12 -9.89 8.03 -0.33
N GLU A 13 -10.16 7.65 -1.57
CA GLU A 13 -11.32 6.83 -1.93
C GLU A 13 -11.21 5.44 -1.30
N ILE A 14 -10.01 4.86 -1.37
CA ILE A 14 -9.71 3.56 -0.78
C ILE A 14 -9.85 3.61 0.76
N LEU A 15 -9.25 4.61 1.41
CA LEU A 15 -9.31 4.73 2.88
C LEU A 15 -10.72 5.05 3.39
N ASN A 16 -11.54 5.76 2.63
CA ASN A 16 -12.95 5.98 2.98
C ASN A 16 -13.71 4.64 3.09
N VAL A 17 -13.41 3.68 2.22
CA VAL A 17 -14.00 2.34 2.26
C VAL A 17 -13.49 1.51 3.44
N PHE A 18 -12.24 1.73 3.85
CA PHE A 18 -11.68 1.10 5.05
C PHE A 18 -12.34 1.61 6.33
N ASN A 19 -13.01 2.77 6.28
CA ASN A 19 -13.90 3.28 7.33
C ASN A 19 -13.25 3.31 8.72
N GLY A 20 -12.01 3.81 8.80
CA GLY A 20 -11.26 3.95 10.04
C GLY A 20 -10.49 2.70 10.46
N ILE A 21 -10.62 1.57 9.76
CA ILE A 21 -9.84 0.36 10.05
C ILE A 21 -8.35 0.61 9.82
N GLU A 22 -7.98 1.44 8.84
CA GLU A 22 -6.60 1.84 8.56
C GLU A 22 -5.89 2.44 9.77
N LYS A 23 -6.63 3.09 10.67
CA LYS A 23 -6.11 3.74 11.89
C LYS A 23 -5.71 2.75 12.97
N LYS A 24 -6.21 1.51 12.90
CA LYS A 24 -5.80 0.42 13.81
C LYS A 24 -4.38 -0.06 13.52
N TYR A 25 -3.78 0.38 12.42
CA TYR A 25 -2.47 -0.06 11.97
C TYR A 25 -1.49 1.11 11.92
N ASN A 26 -0.21 0.76 11.90
CA ASN A 26 0.84 1.60 11.34
C ASN A 26 1.21 1.04 9.96
N TRP A 27 1.81 1.85 9.10
CA TRP A 27 2.02 1.52 7.71
C TRP A 27 3.47 1.79 7.31
N LEU A 28 4.06 0.81 6.64
CA LEU A 28 5.31 0.95 5.90
C LEU A 28 4.96 1.20 4.45
N LEU A 29 5.47 2.29 3.89
CA LEU A 29 5.31 2.66 2.49
C LEU A 29 6.66 2.53 1.81
N THR A 30 6.70 1.76 0.72
CA THR A 30 7.92 1.44 -0.01
C THR A 30 7.67 1.50 -1.51
N ASP A 31 8.75 1.68 -2.29
CA ASP A 31 8.74 1.75 -3.75
C ASP A 31 7.74 2.80 -4.30
N LEU A 32 7.70 3.96 -3.65
CA LEU A 32 6.77 5.02 -3.98
C LEU A 32 7.25 5.80 -5.21
N ASP A 33 6.46 5.75 -6.29
CA ASP A 33 6.43 6.79 -7.32
C ASP A 33 5.10 7.52 -7.22
N TRP A 34 5.16 8.79 -6.84
CA TRP A 34 3.98 9.52 -6.39
C TRP A 34 4.18 11.02 -6.50
N CYS A 35 3.07 11.74 -6.60
CA CYS A 35 3.03 13.18 -6.40
C CYS A 35 2.69 13.47 -4.94
N TYR A 36 3.44 14.38 -4.35
CA TYR A 36 3.40 14.69 -2.94
C TYR A 36 3.54 16.20 -2.71
N PRO A 37 2.95 16.74 -1.62
CA PRO A 37 3.07 18.14 -1.27
C PRO A 37 4.49 18.50 -0.79
N GLU A 38 4.83 19.79 -0.82
CA GLU A 38 6.16 20.32 -0.44
C GLU A 38 6.60 19.86 0.97
N HIS A 39 5.66 19.75 1.91
CA HIS A 39 5.90 19.34 3.30
C HIS A 39 5.43 17.92 3.61
N HIS A 40 5.48 17.00 2.63
CA HIS A 40 5.04 15.62 2.81
C HIS A 40 5.80 14.86 3.93
N PHE A 41 7.02 15.27 4.28
CA PHE A 41 7.77 14.67 5.39
C PHE A 41 7.07 14.82 6.75
N ASP A 42 6.25 15.84 6.93
CA ASP A 42 5.55 16.11 8.21
C ASP A 42 4.48 15.07 8.55
N TYR A 43 4.10 14.21 7.59
CA TYR A 43 3.15 13.12 7.83
C TYR A 43 3.83 11.87 8.39
N PHE A 44 5.14 11.71 8.19
CA PHE A 44 5.86 10.48 8.51
C PHE A 44 6.48 10.54 9.92
N GLU A 45 6.43 9.40 10.61
CA GLU A 45 7.09 9.25 11.91
C GLU A 45 8.58 8.99 11.75
N ASP A 46 8.95 8.30 10.66
CA ASP A 46 10.32 8.01 10.29
C ASP A 46 10.40 7.81 8.76
N PHE A 47 11.56 8.06 8.17
CA PHE A 47 11.77 7.85 6.74
C PHE A 47 13.25 7.60 6.41
N ARG A 48 13.47 6.83 5.35
CA ARG A 48 14.79 6.55 4.79
C ARG A 48 14.81 6.91 3.31
N ILE A 49 15.72 7.81 2.96
CA ILE A 49 15.94 8.25 1.58
C ILE A 49 17.31 7.74 1.13
N PHE A 50 17.35 6.98 0.06
CA PHE A 50 18.59 6.49 -0.51
C PHE A 50 19.10 7.46 -1.57
N SER A 51 20.24 8.10 -1.31
CA SER A 51 20.86 9.00 -2.28
C SER A 51 21.63 8.19 -3.34
N GLY A 52 21.34 8.45 -4.63
CA GLY A 52 22.14 7.95 -5.76
C GLY A 52 21.53 6.82 -6.60
N SER A 53 20.32 6.36 -6.30
CA SER A 53 19.50 5.55 -7.22
C SER A 53 18.37 6.41 -7.76
N ASP A 54 18.08 6.30 -9.05
CA ASP A 54 16.89 6.89 -9.66
C ASP A 54 15.65 6.33 -8.94
N ASN A 55 15.10 7.12 -8.03
CA ASN A 55 13.76 7.14 -7.46
C ASN A 55 13.15 5.98 -6.63
N CYS A 56 13.67 4.75 -6.56
CA CYS A 56 12.82 3.63 -6.06
C CYS A 56 13.08 3.05 -4.65
N LEU A 57 14.11 3.46 -3.90
CA LEU A 57 14.42 2.80 -2.61
C LEU A 57 13.88 3.49 -1.36
N ASN A 58 13.09 4.56 -1.49
CA ASN A 58 12.63 5.29 -0.32
C ASN A 58 11.63 4.47 0.50
N SER A 59 11.80 4.49 1.82
CA SER A 59 10.93 3.80 2.78
C SER A 59 10.41 4.80 3.78
N TYR A 60 9.11 4.74 4.08
CA TYR A 60 8.46 5.67 4.99
C TYR A 60 7.61 4.93 6.02
N TRP A 61 7.70 5.35 7.27
CA TRP A 61 6.87 4.85 8.36
C TRP A 61 5.82 5.89 8.73
N ILE A 62 4.55 5.49 8.72
CA ILE A 62 3.42 6.38 8.98
C ILE A 62 2.37 5.73 9.88
N THR A 63 1.78 6.51 10.77
CA THR A 63 0.60 6.08 11.52
C THR A 63 -0.64 6.04 10.62
N GLY A 64 -1.59 5.14 10.87
CA GLY A 64 -2.85 5.15 10.13
C GLY A 64 -3.60 6.50 10.19
N GLU A 65 -3.48 7.26 11.29
CA GLU A 65 -4.04 8.61 11.40
C GLU A 65 -3.38 9.59 10.44
N ASN A 66 -2.04 9.62 10.38
CA ASN A 66 -1.34 10.51 9.45
C ASN A 66 -1.52 10.04 8.00
N LEU A 67 -1.65 8.74 7.75
CA LEU A 67 -2.00 8.22 6.44
C LEU A 67 -3.36 8.75 5.97
N THR A 68 -4.37 8.78 6.85
CA THR A 68 -5.66 9.43 6.55
C THR A 68 -5.49 10.92 6.28
N LYS A 69 -4.63 11.64 7.00
CA LYS A 69 -4.39 13.07 6.76
C LYS A 69 -3.70 13.30 5.42
N LEU A 70 -2.68 12.51 5.10
CA LEU A 70 -1.96 12.54 3.82
C LEU A 70 -2.92 12.30 2.65
N ALA A 71 -3.78 11.29 2.77
CA ALA A 71 -4.80 10.99 1.76
C ALA A 71 -5.82 12.11 1.55
N ASN A 72 -6.00 13.02 2.50
CA ASN A 72 -6.91 14.15 2.36
C ASN A 72 -6.28 15.38 1.69
N ASP A 73 -4.97 15.34 1.42
CA ASP A 73 -4.32 16.35 0.61
C ASP A 73 -4.65 16.11 -0.87
N ASN A 74 -5.04 17.18 -1.58
CA ASN A 74 -5.46 17.09 -2.97
C ASN A 74 -4.28 16.98 -3.94
N GLU A 75 -3.05 17.19 -3.47
CA GLU A 75 -1.83 17.04 -4.28
C GLU A 75 -1.31 15.60 -4.32
N VAL A 76 -1.90 14.70 -3.51
CA VAL A 76 -1.43 13.32 -3.35
C VAL A 76 -2.07 12.38 -4.36
N TYR A 77 -1.23 11.73 -5.17
CA TYR A 77 -1.60 10.56 -5.97
C TYR A 77 -0.41 9.61 -6.13
N PHE A 78 -0.67 8.31 -6.24
CA PHE A 78 0.36 7.26 -6.31
C PHE A 78 0.31 6.56 -7.67
N ILE A 79 1.46 6.49 -8.34
CA ILE A 79 1.68 5.75 -9.59
C ILE A 79 2.12 4.33 -9.23
N TRP A 80 3.14 4.22 -8.39
CA TRP A 80 3.67 2.98 -7.84
C TRP A 80 3.76 3.07 -6.33
N GLY A 81 3.60 1.93 -5.64
CA GLY A 81 3.87 1.86 -4.22
C GLY A 81 3.24 0.67 -3.54
N VAL A 82 3.88 0.21 -2.47
CA VAL A 82 3.35 -0.83 -1.58
C VAL A 82 3.12 -0.27 -0.19
N PHE A 83 1.89 -0.42 0.30
CA PHE A 83 1.45 0.06 1.60
C PHE A 83 1.19 -1.15 2.47
N SER A 84 2.14 -1.44 3.35
CA SER A 84 2.14 -2.61 4.22
C SER A 84 1.61 -2.25 5.61
N ALA A 85 0.50 -2.84 6.02
CA ALA A 85 -0.12 -2.61 7.32
C ALA A 85 0.46 -3.52 8.41
N PHE A 86 0.81 -2.92 9.54
CA PHE A 86 1.35 -3.57 10.74
C PHE A 86 0.48 -3.28 11.95
N GLU A 87 0.41 -4.22 12.89
CA GLU A 87 -0.27 -4.01 14.17
C GLU A 87 0.21 -2.73 14.87
N LYS A 88 -0.70 -1.98 15.49
CA LYS A 88 -0.40 -0.65 16.07
C LYS A 88 0.76 -0.64 17.05
N ASN A 89 0.93 -1.73 17.79
CA ASN A 89 1.98 -1.88 18.80
C ASN A 89 3.33 -2.32 18.21
N GLN A 90 3.39 -2.63 16.92
CA GLN A 90 4.64 -2.90 16.23
C GLN A 90 5.29 -1.60 15.82
N THR A 91 6.58 -1.52 16.12
CA THR A 91 7.50 -0.53 15.58
C THR A 91 8.47 -1.25 14.67
N ILE A 92 8.85 -0.60 13.58
CA ILE A 92 9.88 -1.08 12.67
C ILE A 92 11.06 -0.13 12.78
N ASP A 93 12.25 -0.69 12.77
CA ASP A 93 13.47 0.06 12.55
C ASP A 93 13.76 0.04 11.05
N LEU A 94 13.69 1.21 10.39
CA LEU A 94 13.90 1.33 8.95
C LEU A 94 15.35 0.98 8.53
N ASP A 95 16.31 0.99 9.46
CA ASP A 95 17.70 0.57 9.21
C ASP A 95 17.86 -0.96 9.21
N GLU A 96 16.94 -1.68 9.86
CA GLU A 96 16.97 -3.14 10.00
C GLU A 96 15.95 -3.88 9.11
N ILE A 97 15.19 -3.16 8.27
CA ILE A 97 14.28 -3.78 7.31
C ILE A 97 15.09 -4.64 6.34
N LYS A 98 14.76 -5.93 6.30
CA LYS A 98 15.35 -6.90 5.36
C LYS A 98 14.51 -7.11 4.12
N GLU A 99 13.19 -7.05 4.29
CA GLU A 99 12.21 -7.25 3.23
C GLU A 99 11.65 -5.87 2.89
N GLU A 100 12.00 -5.35 1.72
CA GLU A 100 11.49 -4.07 1.21
C GLU A 100 10.46 -4.39 0.12
N PRO A 101 9.15 -4.36 0.43
CA PRO A 101 8.12 -4.64 -0.56
C PRO A 101 8.22 -3.65 -1.72
N TYR A 102 8.06 -4.13 -2.94
CA TYR A 102 8.09 -3.26 -4.12
C TYR A 102 6.96 -3.60 -5.09
N ALA A 103 6.53 -2.59 -5.83
CA ALA A 103 5.47 -2.66 -6.82
C ALA A 103 6.08 -2.82 -8.22
N ASP A 104 6.97 -1.92 -8.64
CA ASP A 104 7.45 -1.85 -10.02
C ASP A 104 8.10 -3.16 -10.48
N GLY A 105 7.48 -3.77 -11.50
CA GLY A 105 7.99 -4.98 -12.14
C GLY A 105 7.98 -6.24 -11.26
N ASN A 106 7.37 -6.22 -10.07
CA ASN A 106 7.42 -7.36 -9.16
C ASN A 106 6.66 -8.59 -9.71
N PRO A 107 7.36 -9.67 -10.09
CA PRO A 107 6.72 -10.83 -10.69
C PRO A 107 5.89 -11.65 -9.70
N ASN A 108 6.11 -11.46 -8.39
CA ASN A 108 5.44 -12.27 -7.36
C ASN A 108 3.95 -11.95 -7.24
N PHE A 109 3.49 -10.79 -7.72
CA PHE A 109 2.06 -10.51 -7.83
C PHE A 109 1.37 -11.29 -8.95
N TRP A 110 2.14 -11.74 -9.95
CA TRP A 110 1.64 -12.36 -11.19
C TRP A 110 1.90 -13.87 -11.22
N CYS A 111 1.86 -14.51 -10.05
CA CYS A 111 1.99 -15.97 -9.91
C CYS A 111 0.67 -16.61 -9.48
N GLU A 112 0.60 -17.94 -9.45
CA GLU A 112 -0.66 -18.66 -9.15
C GLU A 112 -1.25 -18.34 -7.76
N ASN A 113 -0.37 -18.06 -6.79
CA ASN A 113 -0.72 -17.78 -5.40
C ASN A 113 0.11 -16.59 -4.90
N PRO A 114 -0.27 -15.35 -5.26
CA PRO A 114 0.45 -14.17 -4.81
C PRO A 114 0.23 -13.98 -3.30
N GLU A 115 1.28 -13.64 -2.60
CA GLU A 115 1.29 -13.48 -1.14
C GLU A 115 1.77 -12.08 -0.75
N ILE A 116 1.40 -11.66 0.45
CA ILE A 116 1.95 -10.45 1.09
C ILE A 116 3.47 -10.59 1.14
N GLN A 117 4.19 -9.57 0.67
CA GLN A 117 5.66 -9.57 0.60
C GLN A 117 6.29 -9.51 1.99
N HIS A 118 5.85 -8.56 2.83
CA HIS A 118 6.44 -8.40 4.14
C HIS A 118 5.87 -9.43 5.15
N PRO A 119 6.69 -10.28 5.80
CA PRO A 119 6.19 -11.38 6.62
C PRO A 119 5.34 -10.94 7.82
N LYS A 120 5.62 -9.74 8.35
CA LYS A 120 4.86 -9.15 9.47
C LYS A 120 3.64 -8.33 9.02
N ALA A 121 3.48 -8.06 7.73
CA ALA A 121 2.32 -7.33 7.24
C ALA A 121 1.05 -8.20 7.30
N ILE A 122 -0.06 -7.54 7.65
CA ILE A 122 -1.39 -8.13 7.68
C ILE A 122 -2.12 -7.85 6.38
N VAL A 123 -1.84 -6.68 5.79
CA VAL A 123 -2.40 -6.22 4.52
C VAL A 123 -1.31 -5.54 3.70
N GLU A 124 -1.32 -5.75 2.40
CA GLU A 124 -0.62 -4.93 1.42
C GLU A 124 -1.61 -4.36 0.42
N LEU A 125 -1.65 -3.03 0.36
CA LEU A 125 -2.32 -2.27 -0.70
C LEU A 125 -1.25 -1.83 -1.70
N VAL A 126 -1.41 -2.21 -2.96
CA VAL A 126 -0.43 -1.98 -4.02
C VAL A 126 -1.03 -1.10 -5.09
N PHE A 127 -0.33 -0.01 -5.40
CA PHE A 127 -0.58 0.85 -6.55
C PHE A 127 0.34 0.39 -7.69
N TRP A 128 -0.23 0.10 -8.85
CA TRP A 128 0.49 -0.41 -10.00
C TRP A 128 0.22 0.45 -11.23
N ASP A 129 1.24 1.21 -11.64
CA ASP A 129 1.25 2.08 -12.82
C ASP A 129 0.00 2.97 -12.99
N SER A 130 -0.62 3.42 -11.89
CA SER A 130 -1.92 4.13 -11.92
C SER A 130 -3.06 3.37 -12.62
N SER A 131 -2.92 2.08 -12.91
CA SER A 131 -3.89 1.30 -13.69
C SER A 131 -4.53 0.17 -12.90
N LEU A 132 -3.82 -0.37 -11.91
CA LEU A 132 -4.32 -1.45 -11.07
C LEU A 132 -4.15 -1.11 -9.58
N ILE A 133 -5.12 -1.58 -8.81
CA ILE A 133 -5.04 -1.64 -7.35
C ILE A 133 -5.06 -3.11 -6.94
N LEU A 134 -4.03 -3.55 -6.22
CA LEU A 134 -4.00 -4.88 -5.62
C LEU A 134 -4.23 -4.76 -4.11
N LEU A 135 -5.05 -5.66 -3.57
CA LEU A 135 -5.26 -5.77 -2.12
C LEU A 135 -5.00 -7.21 -1.69
N LEU A 136 -3.84 -7.44 -1.10
CA LEU A 136 -3.45 -8.72 -0.50
C LEU A 136 -3.67 -8.60 0.99
N SER A 137 -4.47 -9.51 1.58
CA SER A 137 -4.91 -9.32 2.96
C SER A 137 -5.16 -10.63 3.70
N LYS A 138 -4.64 -10.69 4.92
CA LYS A 138 -5.01 -11.66 5.96
C LYS A 138 -6.25 -11.19 6.74
N ASP A 139 -6.58 -9.89 6.69
CA ASP A 139 -7.76 -9.28 7.31
C ASP A 139 -8.96 -9.32 6.34
N ASN A 140 -9.94 -10.17 6.66
CA ASN A 140 -11.14 -10.31 5.84
C ASN A 140 -12.04 -9.06 5.85
N THR A 141 -12.04 -8.24 6.90
CA THR A 141 -12.92 -7.08 7.00
C THR A 141 -12.53 -6.01 5.98
N LEU A 142 -11.24 -5.68 5.87
CA LEU A 142 -10.76 -4.73 4.86
C LEU A 142 -11.10 -5.19 3.44
N SER A 143 -10.85 -6.47 3.14
CA SER A 143 -11.12 -7.01 1.82
C SER A 143 -12.62 -7.08 1.49
N VAL A 144 -13.47 -7.38 2.47
CA VAL A 144 -14.93 -7.39 2.27
C VAL A 144 -15.45 -5.98 2.03
N ASN A 145 -15.01 -4.98 2.79
CA ASN A 145 -15.41 -3.60 2.57
C ASN A 145 -15.01 -3.14 1.16
N PHE A 146 -13.75 -3.36 0.76
CA PHE A 146 -13.25 -3.01 -0.57
C PHE A 146 -14.12 -3.60 -1.69
N ARG A 147 -14.39 -4.91 -1.64
CA ARG A 147 -15.16 -5.64 -2.66
C ARG A 147 -16.65 -5.35 -2.67
N ASN A 148 -17.21 -4.87 -1.57
CA ASN A 148 -18.62 -4.47 -1.49
C ASN A 148 -18.84 -3.06 -2.04
N THR A 149 -17.79 -2.24 -2.11
CA THR A 149 -17.89 -0.84 -2.56
C THR A 149 -17.46 -0.66 -4.01
N PHE A 150 -16.33 -1.24 -4.41
CA PHE A 150 -15.85 -1.13 -5.78
C PHE A 150 -16.41 -2.26 -6.63
N GLU A 151 -16.91 -1.95 -7.83
CA GLU A 151 -17.35 -2.95 -8.80
C GLU A 151 -16.16 -3.39 -9.67
N GLY A 152 -16.32 -4.49 -10.43
CA GLY A 152 -15.32 -4.91 -11.42
C GLY A 152 -14.05 -5.58 -10.87
N TRP A 153 -13.92 -5.71 -9.55
CA TRP A 153 -12.82 -6.45 -8.95
C TRP A 153 -12.83 -7.94 -9.34
N LYS A 154 -11.64 -8.56 -9.36
CA LYS A 154 -11.45 -9.99 -9.58
C LYS A 154 -10.62 -10.58 -8.44
N ASP A 155 -10.77 -11.89 -8.24
CA ASP A 155 -9.80 -12.64 -7.44
C ASP A 155 -8.46 -12.68 -8.18
N LEU A 156 -7.40 -12.18 -7.54
CA LEU A 156 -6.08 -12.04 -8.18
C LEU A 156 -5.50 -13.41 -8.57
N SER A 157 -5.68 -14.45 -7.76
CA SER A 157 -5.24 -15.80 -8.11
C SER A 157 -5.96 -16.35 -9.33
N SER A 158 -7.26 -16.07 -9.47
CA SER A 158 -8.03 -16.45 -10.65
C SER A 158 -7.63 -15.64 -11.89
N PHE A 159 -7.35 -14.35 -11.73
CA PHE A 159 -6.84 -13.48 -12.79
C PHE A 159 -5.49 -13.96 -13.35
N ASN A 160 -4.57 -14.39 -12.48
CA ASN A 160 -3.25 -14.86 -12.91
C ASN A 160 -3.26 -16.21 -13.66
N ARG A 161 -4.39 -16.93 -13.65
CA ARG A 161 -4.55 -18.23 -14.34
C ARG A 161 -5.29 -18.12 -15.67
N SER A 162 -5.86 -16.96 -15.99
CA SER A 162 -6.57 -16.71 -17.25
C SER A 162 -5.63 -16.33 -18.37
#